data_AF-A0A382SCR5-F1
#
_entry.id   AF-A0A382SCR5-F1
#
_cell.length_a   1.000
_cell.length_b   1.000
_cell.length_c   1.000
_cell.angle_alpha   90.00
_cell.angle_beta   90.00
_cell.angle_gamma   90.00
#
_symmetry.space_group_name_H-M   'P 1'
#
loop_
_entity.id
_entity.type
_entity.pdbx_description
1 polymer ?
#
loop_
_entity_poly.entity_id
_entity_poly.type
_entity_poly.pdbx_seq_one_letter_code
_entity_poly.pdbx_strand_id
1 'polypeptide(L)'
;KIDEKRKINDLKITSNLKFDKLYFNEKYQNLVYLENGIVETSFFDNNFTINLDSKYSFIEDQNETDINNKDDIKLYIVKKNNEDYVVEGSFKNKKKSIDPKDLLDLFKVNFEFLSEEEITIETNNKFAFKIDEKRKINDLKITSNLKFEKLVLNYNSSKIKDYLKDYKDSVYLKDGNVDIDYSKKLISIKGSSQYSLDKKFDNLKFDILKNNNDYKFNVNIDINNSSLRVNEIKYVKEKNSNSSLIFKGSILNSNTIVLDKILFTENNNNFEINQIKFNDKYKVLSIDKLVLDYDNSNKIKNNIRLSKIDNN
;
A
#
# COMPACT_ATOMS: atom_id res chain seq x y z
N LYS A 1 0.27 14.31 -50.38
CA LYS A 1 -0.38 14.56 -51.69
C LYS A 1 -1.86 14.90 -51.47
N ILE A 2 -2.43 15.71 -52.36
CA ILE A 2 -3.87 16.02 -52.38
C ILE A 2 -4.51 15.11 -53.43
N ASP A 3 -5.56 14.37 -53.08
CA ASP A 3 -6.29 13.52 -54.03
C ASP A 3 -7.26 14.31 -54.93
N GLU A 4 -7.88 13.62 -55.88
CA GLU A 4 -8.87 14.20 -56.80
C GLU A 4 -10.11 14.76 -56.08
N LYS A 5 -10.35 14.37 -54.83
CA LYS A 5 -11.42 14.85 -53.94
C LYS A 5 -10.94 15.95 -52.98
N ARG A 6 -9.74 16.50 -53.19
CA ARG A 6 -9.09 17.51 -52.36
C ARG A 6 -8.78 17.06 -50.93
N LYS A 7 -8.65 15.76 -50.67
CA LYS A 7 -8.21 15.21 -49.38
C LYS A 7 -6.70 15.13 -49.30
N ILE A 8 -6.13 15.49 -48.16
CA ILE A 8 -4.70 15.35 -47.88
C ILE A 8 -4.46 13.91 -47.42
N ASN A 9 -3.79 13.11 -48.25
CA ASN A 9 -3.57 11.69 -47.96
C ASN A 9 -2.31 11.41 -47.13
N ASP A 10 -1.33 12.33 -47.14
CA ASP A 10 -0.02 12.15 -46.49
C ASP A 10 0.26 13.27 -45.47
N LEU A 11 -0.71 13.55 -44.59
CA LEU A 11 -0.53 14.59 -43.57
C LEU A 11 0.47 14.12 -42.51
N LYS A 12 1.61 14.80 -42.41
CA LYS A 12 2.59 14.64 -41.35
C LYS A 12 2.69 15.93 -40.56
N ILE A 13 2.44 15.86 -39.26
CA ILE A 13 2.61 16.99 -38.34
C ILE A 13 3.58 16.55 -37.25
N THR A 14 4.57 17.38 -36.95
CA THR A 14 5.46 17.22 -35.80
C THR A 14 5.54 18.54 -35.07
N SER A 15 5.42 18.51 -33.74
CA SER A 15 5.54 19.69 -32.89
C SER A 15 6.50 19.39 -31.74
N ASN A 16 7.24 20.40 -31.33
CA ASN A 16 8.07 20.40 -30.13
C ASN A 16 7.74 21.69 -29.36
N LEU A 17 7.02 21.53 -28.25
CA LEU A 17 6.65 22.61 -27.36
C LEU A 17 7.53 22.54 -26.11
N LYS A 18 8.23 23.63 -25.80
CA LYS A 18 8.94 23.81 -24.54
C LYS A 18 8.13 24.76 -23.66
N PHE A 19 8.02 24.45 -22.37
CA PHE A 19 7.31 25.30 -21.42
C PHE A 19 8.08 25.44 -20.12
N ASP A 20 7.98 26.63 -19.51
CA ASP A 20 8.60 26.90 -18.21
C ASP A 20 7.75 26.33 -17.08
N LYS A 21 6.45 26.63 -17.06
CA LYS A 21 5.47 26.10 -16.10
C LYS A 21 4.16 25.73 -16.78
N LEU A 22 3.54 24.65 -16.32
CA LEU A 22 2.21 24.22 -16.74
C LEU A 22 1.42 23.82 -15.50
N TYR A 23 0.32 24.54 -15.28
CA TYR A 23 -0.60 24.34 -14.16
C TYR A 23 -1.80 23.52 -14.63
N PHE A 24 -2.22 22.57 -13.80
CA PHE A 24 -3.45 21.83 -14.04
C PHE A 24 -4.65 22.64 -13.57
N ASN A 25 -5.81 22.36 -14.14
CA ASN A 25 -7.05 22.99 -13.69
C ASN A 25 -7.40 22.48 -12.28
N GLU A 26 -7.71 23.41 -11.37
CA GLU A 26 -8.02 23.15 -9.96
C GLU A 26 -9.11 22.09 -9.74
N LYS A 27 -10.04 21.94 -10.70
CA LYS A 27 -11.08 20.90 -10.69
C LYS A 27 -10.49 19.48 -10.64
N TYR A 28 -9.30 19.29 -11.22
CA TYR A 28 -8.68 17.98 -11.39
C TYR A 28 -7.50 17.78 -10.45
N GLN A 29 -6.66 18.81 -10.26
CA GLN A 29 -5.48 18.71 -9.42
C GLN A 29 -5.02 20.09 -8.95
N ASN A 30 -4.79 20.22 -7.63
CA ASN A 30 -4.21 21.40 -7.00
C ASN A 30 -3.06 21.03 -6.05
N LEU A 31 -2.35 19.93 -6.34
CA LEU A 31 -1.23 19.46 -5.51
C LEU A 31 0.13 19.70 -6.16
N VAL A 32 0.22 19.58 -7.48
CA VAL A 32 1.49 19.67 -8.22
C VAL A 32 1.31 20.50 -9.49
N TYR A 33 2.41 21.08 -9.96
CA TYR A 33 2.51 21.70 -11.28
C TYR A 33 3.71 21.13 -12.04
N LEU A 34 3.68 21.22 -13.36
CA LEU A 34 4.78 20.80 -14.21
C LEU A 34 5.68 21.98 -14.52
N GLU A 35 6.96 21.70 -14.74
CA GLU A 35 7.93 22.73 -15.11
C GLU A 35 9.08 22.19 -15.95
N ASN A 36 9.76 23.11 -16.62
CA ASN A 36 10.92 22.82 -17.49
C ASN A 36 10.66 21.64 -18.44
N GLY A 37 9.45 21.59 -19.00
CA GLY A 37 8.97 20.43 -19.72
C GLY A 37 9.05 20.58 -21.23
N ILE A 38 9.14 19.44 -21.90
CA ILE A 38 9.12 19.32 -23.35
C ILE A 38 7.96 18.39 -23.73
N VAL A 39 7.10 18.86 -24.63
CA VAL A 39 6.05 18.07 -25.26
C VAL A 39 6.38 17.89 -26.73
N GLU A 40 6.60 16.66 -27.13
CA GLU A 40 6.78 16.29 -28.52
C GLU A 40 5.52 15.60 -29.01
N THR A 41 4.92 16.12 -30.08
CA THR A 41 3.74 15.50 -30.67
C THR A 41 4.03 15.11 -32.11
N SER A 42 3.56 13.94 -32.54
CA SER A 42 3.59 13.56 -33.93
C SER A 42 2.24 13.06 -34.40
N PHE A 43 1.84 13.43 -35.61
CA PHE A 43 0.71 12.86 -36.32
C PHE A 43 1.22 12.38 -37.68
N PHE A 44 1.14 11.08 -37.92
CA PHE A 44 1.54 10.47 -39.17
C PHE A 44 0.77 9.17 -39.39
N ASP A 45 0.26 8.96 -40.60
CA ASP A 45 -0.47 7.75 -40.98
C ASP A 45 -1.64 7.42 -40.02
N ASN A 46 -2.44 8.45 -39.69
CA ASN A 46 -3.54 8.38 -38.71
C ASN A 46 -3.14 7.91 -37.31
N ASN A 47 -1.84 7.94 -36.99
CA ASN A 47 -1.32 7.69 -35.64
C ASN A 47 -0.92 9.01 -35.02
N PHE A 48 -1.45 9.27 -33.82
CA PHE A 48 -1.10 10.42 -33.00
C PHE A 48 -0.28 9.96 -31.80
N THR A 49 0.84 10.63 -31.53
CA THR A 49 1.67 10.38 -30.36
C THR A 49 1.97 11.68 -29.62
N ILE A 50 2.04 11.59 -28.29
CA ILE A 50 2.52 12.65 -27.40
C ILE A 50 3.57 12.04 -26.48
N ASN A 51 4.76 12.63 -26.44
CA ASN A 51 5.78 12.40 -25.42
C ASN A 51 5.90 13.66 -24.57
N LEU A 52 5.75 13.53 -23.26
CA LEU A 52 6.04 14.56 -22.28
C LEU A 52 7.20 14.08 -21.40
N ASP A 53 8.25 14.89 -21.33
CA ASP A 53 9.32 14.79 -20.34
C ASP A 53 9.37 16.10 -19.58
N SER A 54 9.16 16.06 -18.27
CA SER A 54 9.04 17.27 -17.47
C SER A 54 9.46 17.02 -16.03
N LYS A 55 9.71 18.11 -15.33
CA LYS A 55 9.76 18.12 -13.88
C LYS A 55 8.38 18.36 -13.29
N TYR A 56 8.15 17.93 -12.07
CA TYR A 56 7.04 18.41 -11.27
C TYR A 56 7.50 18.86 -9.90
N SER A 57 6.72 19.77 -9.32
CA SER A 57 6.91 20.29 -7.97
C SER A 57 5.55 20.39 -7.29
N PHE A 58 5.54 20.28 -5.96
CA PHE A 58 4.33 20.50 -5.18
C PHE A 58 3.96 21.98 -5.23
N ILE A 59 2.66 22.28 -5.18
CA ILE A 59 2.16 23.65 -5.26
C ILE A 59 2.63 24.49 -4.07
N GLU A 60 2.86 23.88 -2.92
CA GLU A 60 3.44 24.52 -1.75
C GLU A 60 4.90 24.96 -1.96
N ASP A 61 5.61 24.29 -2.87
CA ASP A 61 7.02 24.56 -3.19
C ASP A 61 7.20 25.57 -4.32
N GLN A 62 6.15 26.30 -4.73
CA GLN A 62 6.22 27.21 -5.87
C GLN A 62 7.30 28.30 -5.75
N ASN A 63 7.73 28.61 -4.53
CA ASN A 63 8.79 29.57 -4.22
C ASN A 63 10.18 28.93 -4.11
N GLU A 64 10.29 27.60 -4.18
CA GLU A 64 11.56 26.88 -4.08
C GLU A 64 12.33 26.96 -5.40
N THR A 65 13.54 27.53 -5.35
CA THR A 65 14.33 27.84 -6.54
C THR A 65 15.36 26.76 -6.89
N ASP A 66 15.57 25.76 -6.02
CA ASP A 66 16.56 24.71 -6.28
C ASP A 66 16.02 23.66 -7.25
N ILE A 67 16.53 23.70 -8.49
CA ILE A 67 16.19 22.77 -9.57
C ILE A 67 16.58 21.32 -9.23
N ASN A 68 17.54 21.10 -8.33
CA ASN A 68 18.01 19.76 -7.98
C ASN A 68 17.00 18.97 -7.11
N ASN A 69 16.08 19.69 -6.45
CA ASN A 69 14.98 19.13 -5.67
C ASN A 69 13.77 18.73 -6.52
N LYS A 70 13.81 18.98 -7.83
CA LYS A 70 12.68 18.72 -8.73
C LYS A 70 12.57 17.28 -9.14
N ASP A 71 11.33 16.80 -9.13
CA ASP A 71 10.98 15.42 -9.40
C ASP A 71 10.68 15.16 -10.86
N ASP A 72 10.88 13.93 -11.34
CA ASP A 72 10.71 13.60 -12.75
C ASP A 72 9.30 13.06 -13.00
N ILE A 73 8.68 13.52 -14.09
CA ILE A 73 7.46 12.94 -14.65
C ILE A 73 7.59 12.74 -16.15
N LYS A 74 7.17 11.56 -16.61
CA LYS A 74 7.11 11.21 -18.02
C LYS A 74 5.73 10.69 -18.35
N LEU A 75 5.24 11.06 -19.53
CA LEU A 75 3.95 10.63 -20.05
C LEU A 75 4.08 10.35 -21.54
N TYR A 76 3.53 9.22 -21.95
CA TYR A 76 3.45 8.78 -23.33
C TYR A 76 1.99 8.48 -23.67
N ILE A 77 1.50 9.09 -24.72
CA ILE A 77 0.13 8.88 -25.22
C ILE A 77 0.23 8.47 -26.68
N VAL A 78 -0.46 7.38 -27.04
CA VAL A 78 -0.62 6.95 -28.42
C VAL A 78 -2.10 6.78 -28.74
N LYS A 79 -2.49 7.26 -29.91
CA LYS A 79 -3.79 6.97 -30.52
C LYS A 79 -3.53 6.49 -31.94
N LYS A 80 -3.74 5.20 -32.18
CA LYS A 80 -3.74 4.64 -33.53
C LYS A 80 -5.12 4.73 -34.17
N ASN A 81 -5.18 4.54 -35.48
CA ASN A 81 -6.45 4.51 -36.20
C ASN A 81 -7.36 3.39 -35.65
N ASN A 82 -8.62 3.71 -35.36
CA ASN A 82 -9.63 2.78 -34.80
C ASN A 82 -9.24 2.04 -33.50
N GLU A 83 -8.21 2.50 -32.77
CA GLU A 83 -7.84 1.97 -31.45
C GLU A 83 -8.14 2.97 -30.33
N ASP A 84 -8.25 2.52 -29.09
CA ASP A 84 -8.33 3.42 -27.93
C ASP A 84 -7.04 4.24 -27.77
N TYR A 85 -7.09 5.33 -26.99
CA TYR A 85 -5.85 5.95 -26.53
C TYR A 85 -5.15 4.99 -25.58
N VAL A 86 -3.84 4.80 -25.75
CA VAL A 86 -2.97 4.13 -24.78
C VAL A 86 -2.17 5.20 -24.07
N VAL A 87 -2.26 5.23 -22.75
CA VAL A 87 -1.54 6.15 -21.90
C VAL A 87 -0.61 5.35 -21.00
N GLU A 88 0.67 5.72 -21.00
CA GLU A 88 1.69 5.18 -20.11
C GLU A 88 2.45 6.33 -19.48
N GLY A 89 2.83 6.19 -18.22
CA GLY A 89 3.61 7.23 -17.58
C GLY A 89 4.30 6.75 -16.31
N SER A 90 5.15 7.62 -15.82
CA SER A 90 5.88 7.40 -14.58
C SER A 90 6.16 8.72 -13.91
N PHE A 91 6.09 8.73 -12.59
CA PHE A 91 6.53 9.85 -11.77
C PHE A 91 7.22 9.31 -10.54
N LYS A 92 8.25 10.01 -10.07
CA LYS A 92 8.99 9.63 -8.87
C LYS A 92 9.29 10.87 -8.06
N ASN A 93 9.18 10.75 -6.74
CA ASN A 93 9.73 11.72 -5.82
C ASN A 93 10.98 11.16 -5.15
N LYS A 94 12.06 11.95 -5.10
CA LYS A 94 13.30 11.52 -4.43
C LYS A 94 13.14 11.43 -2.91
N LYS A 95 12.53 12.45 -2.32
CA LYS A 95 12.21 12.54 -0.89
C LYS A 95 11.38 13.79 -0.66
N LYS A 96 10.23 13.68 0.00
CA LYS A 96 9.36 14.83 0.30
C LYS A 96 8.61 14.61 1.61
N SER A 97 8.55 15.65 2.43
CA SER A 97 7.61 15.72 3.55
C SER A 97 6.26 16.18 3.02
N ILE A 98 5.21 15.41 3.31
CA ILE A 98 3.84 15.69 2.84
C ILE A 98 2.90 15.55 4.04
N ASP A 99 1.92 16.44 4.15
CA ASP A 99 0.79 16.24 5.05
C ASP A 99 -0.01 15.01 4.60
N PRO A 100 -0.18 13.97 5.46
CA PRO A 100 -1.04 12.84 5.19
C PRO A 100 -2.40 13.19 4.58
N LYS A 101 -3.00 14.31 4.99
CA LYS A 101 -4.32 14.78 4.53
C LYS A 101 -4.30 15.09 3.04
N ASP A 102 -3.28 15.79 2.55
CA ASP A 102 -3.16 16.12 1.12
C ASP A 102 -3.08 14.85 0.27
N LEU A 103 -2.35 13.84 0.75
CA LEU A 103 -2.24 12.55 0.08
C LEU A 103 -3.58 11.81 0.07
N LEU A 104 -4.26 11.76 1.22
CA LEU A 104 -5.56 11.09 1.37
C LEU A 104 -6.64 11.78 0.54
N ASP A 105 -6.66 13.10 0.48
CA ASP A 105 -7.59 13.91 -0.31
C ASP A 105 -7.35 13.72 -1.82
N LEU A 106 -6.09 13.66 -2.26
CA LEU A 106 -5.73 13.37 -3.65
C LEU A 106 -6.32 12.03 -4.12
N PHE A 107 -6.18 10.99 -3.30
CA PHE A 107 -6.67 9.65 -3.63
C PHE A 107 -8.13 9.43 -3.25
N LYS A 108 -8.77 10.39 -2.56
CA LYS A 108 -10.11 10.27 -1.99
C LYS A 108 -10.24 9.02 -1.12
N VAL A 109 -9.21 8.75 -0.32
CA VAL A 109 -9.14 7.61 0.60
C VAL A 109 -9.27 8.14 2.02
N ASN A 110 -10.11 7.49 2.82
CA ASN A 110 -10.12 7.72 4.27
C ASN A 110 -9.25 6.66 4.95
N PHE A 111 -8.24 7.09 5.71
CA PHE A 111 -7.41 6.20 6.52
C PHE A 111 -7.31 6.76 7.95
N GLU A 112 -8.37 6.53 8.73
CA GLU A 112 -8.59 7.12 10.06
C GLU A 112 -7.51 6.80 11.10
N PHE A 113 -6.71 5.76 10.87
CA PHE A 113 -5.65 5.38 11.79
C PHE A 113 -4.35 6.15 11.55
N LEU A 114 -4.21 6.87 10.44
CA LEU A 114 -3.00 7.61 10.16
C LEU A 114 -2.95 8.89 11.02
N SER A 115 -1.83 9.13 11.70
CA SER A 115 -1.59 10.40 12.39
C SER A 115 -1.57 11.57 11.41
N GLU A 116 -1.83 12.78 11.92
CA GLU A 116 -1.66 14.03 11.15
C GLU A 116 -0.19 14.50 11.06
N GLU A 117 0.75 13.77 11.65
CA GLU A 117 2.18 14.09 11.52
C GLU A 117 2.63 13.96 10.06
N GLU A 118 3.42 14.92 9.59
CA GLU A 118 4.01 14.88 8.25
C GLU A 118 4.79 13.58 8.01
N ILE A 119 4.66 13.06 6.79
CA ILE A 119 5.34 11.84 6.38
C ILE A 119 6.39 12.20 5.35
N THR A 120 7.64 11.88 5.67
CA THR A 120 8.72 11.91 4.68
C THR A 120 8.69 10.65 3.83
N ILE A 121 8.33 10.79 2.55
CA ILE A 121 8.19 9.70 1.59
C ILE A 121 9.15 9.85 0.41
N GLU A 122 9.60 8.73 -0.14
CA GLU A 122 10.23 8.59 -1.46
C GLU A 122 9.31 7.67 -2.28
N THR A 123 9.05 8.00 -3.55
CA THR A 123 8.17 7.17 -4.39
C THR A 123 8.71 6.98 -5.79
N ASN A 124 8.45 5.82 -6.37
CA ASN A 124 8.68 5.53 -7.77
C ASN A 124 7.45 4.81 -8.34
N ASN A 125 6.72 5.51 -9.20
CA ASN A 125 5.40 5.12 -9.64
C ASN A 125 5.37 5.00 -11.16
N LYS A 126 4.67 3.96 -11.64
CA LYS A 126 4.33 3.79 -13.05
C LYS A 126 2.84 3.56 -13.15
N PHE A 127 2.25 4.06 -14.22
CA PHE A 127 0.84 3.86 -14.51
C PHE A 127 0.63 3.62 -15.99
N ALA A 128 -0.40 2.86 -16.31
CA ALA A 128 -0.85 2.67 -17.67
C ALA A 128 -2.37 2.49 -17.69
N PHE A 129 -3.03 3.03 -18.71
CA PHE A 129 -4.46 2.85 -18.92
C PHE A 129 -4.84 3.13 -20.37
N LYS A 130 -6.08 2.78 -20.73
CA LYS A 130 -6.67 3.14 -22.02
C LYS A 130 -7.80 4.13 -21.84
N ILE A 131 -8.03 4.98 -22.85
CA ILE A 131 -9.21 5.85 -22.91
C ILE A 131 -10.01 5.47 -24.15
N ASP A 132 -11.26 5.02 -23.94
CA ASP A 132 -12.16 4.67 -25.03
C ASP A 132 -12.79 5.90 -25.71
N GLU A 133 -13.52 5.66 -26.79
CA GLU A 133 -14.24 6.70 -27.54
C GLU A 133 -15.27 7.47 -26.69
N LYS A 134 -15.76 6.86 -25.60
CA LYS A 134 -16.68 7.48 -24.63
C LYS A 134 -15.93 8.19 -23.50
N ARG A 135 -14.61 8.36 -23.61
CA ARG A 135 -13.70 8.96 -22.62
C ARG A 135 -13.67 8.23 -21.29
N LYS A 136 -13.93 6.92 -21.28
CA LYS A 136 -13.81 6.08 -20.08
C LYS A 136 -12.42 5.51 -19.96
N ILE A 137 -11.91 5.48 -18.74
CA ILE A 137 -10.63 4.85 -18.41
C ILE A 137 -10.84 3.34 -18.27
N ASN A 138 -10.10 2.57 -19.05
CA ASN A 138 -10.10 1.12 -19.07
C ASN A 138 -8.69 0.59 -18.77
N ASP A 139 -8.59 -0.68 -18.36
CA ASP A 139 -7.32 -1.37 -18.14
C ASP A 139 -6.31 -0.64 -17.24
N LEU A 140 -6.78 0.14 -16.26
CA LEU A 140 -5.92 0.88 -15.34
C LEU A 140 -4.98 -0.06 -14.59
N LYS A 141 -3.69 0.25 -14.66
CA LYS A 141 -2.59 -0.40 -13.97
C LYS A 141 -1.76 0.67 -13.25
N ILE A 142 -1.39 0.41 -12.01
CA ILE A 142 -0.51 1.27 -11.23
C ILE A 142 0.48 0.36 -10.49
N THR A 143 1.77 0.64 -10.60
CA THR A 143 2.81 0.00 -9.79
C THR A 143 3.58 1.08 -9.06
N SER A 144 3.66 1.00 -7.74
CA SER A 144 4.32 1.99 -6.89
C SER A 144 5.29 1.30 -5.94
N ASN A 145 6.51 1.79 -5.86
CA ASN A 145 7.41 1.53 -4.75
C ASN A 145 7.47 2.79 -3.89
N LEU A 146 7.19 2.65 -2.60
CA LEU A 146 7.18 3.72 -1.63
C LEU A 146 8.12 3.38 -0.49
N LYS A 147 8.95 4.34 -0.10
CA LYS A 147 9.69 4.30 1.15
C LYS A 147 9.23 5.44 2.05
N PHE A 148 9.18 5.20 3.35
CA PHE A 148 8.89 6.24 4.33
C PHE A 148 9.88 6.17 5.48
N GLU A 149 10.24 7.34 6.02
CA GLU A 149 11.17 7.40 7.15
C GLU A 149 10.46 7.09 8.47
N LYS A 150 9.30 7.71 8.69
CA LYS A 150 8.50 7.55 9.90
C LYS A 150 7.03 7.66 9.56
N LEU A 151 6.21 6.92 10.30
CA LEU A 151 4.76 6.90 10.18
C LEU A 151 4.18 6.56 11.56
N VAL A 152 3.13 7.26 12.00
CA VAL A 152 2.45 6.93 13.25
C VAL A 152 1.02 6.48 12.93
N LEU A 153 0.64 5.33 13.49
CA LEU A 153 -0.73 4.83 13.41
C LEU A 153 -1.38 4.94 14.78
N ASN A 154 -2.47 5.69 14.87
CA ASN A 154 -3.27 5.87 16.06
C ASN A 154 -4.50 4.96 16.01
N TYR A 155 -4.62 4.07 16.99
CA TYR A 155 -5.76 3.16 17.12
C TYR A 155 -6.01 2.92 18.60
N ASN A 156 -7.18 3.30 19.12
CA ASN A 156 -7.50 3.03 20.52
C ASN A 156 -8.09 1.62 20.64
N SER A 157 -7.42 0.74 21.39
CA SER A 157 -7.92 -0.62 21.61
C SER A 157 -7.55 -1.18 22.97
N SER A 158 -8.54 -1.29 23.86
CA SER A 158 -8.40 -1.98 25.15
C SER A 158 -8.01 -3.44 24.98
N LYS A 159 -8.57 -4.12 23.96
CA LYS A 159 -8.24 -5.53 23.66
C LYS A 159 -6.76 -5.73 23.35
N ILE A 160 -6.15 -4.82 22.60
CA ILE A 160 -4.71 -4.93 22.31
C ILE A 160 -3.91 -4.70 23.60
N LYS A 161 -4.30 -3.73 24.44
CA LYS A 161 -3.65 -3.47 25.74
C LYS A 161 -3.69 -4.66 26.69
N ASP A 162 -4.77 -5.46 26.64
CA ASP A 162 -4.93 -6.65 27.47
C ASP A 162 -3.86 -7.72 27.15
N TYR A 163 -3.48 -7.85 25.88
CA TYR A 163 -2.47 -8.81 25.43
C TYR A 163 -1.06 -8.21 25.38
N LEU A 164 -0.90 -7.00 24.84
CA LEU A 164 0.36 -6.29 24.64
C LEU A 164 0.42 -5.05 25.54
N LYS A 165 0.99 -5.20 26.75
CA LYS A 165 0.99 -4.13 27.76
C LYS A 165 1.72 -2.85 27.34
N ASP A 166 2.64 -2.99 26.38
CA ASP A 166 3.43 -1.87 25.88
C ASP A 166 2.67 -0.99 24.91
N TYR A 167 1.51 -1.44 24.43
CA TYR A 167 0.67 -0.68 23.53
C TYR A 167 0.01 0.51 24.20
N LYS A 168 0.23 1.71 23.65
CA LYS A 168 -0.29 2.99 24.16
C LYS A 168 -1.16 3.70 23.12
N ASP A 169 -2.04 2.95 22.47
CA ASP A 169 -2.96 3.44 21.41
C ASP A 169 -2.29 3.95 20.14
N SER A 170 -0.97 3.81 20.02
CA SER A 170 -0.20 4.18 18.84
C SER A 170 0.80 3.10 18.47
N VAL A 171 1.09 3.00 17.18
CA VAL A 171 2.16 2.19 16.60
C VAL A 171 3.06 3.11 15.80
N TYR A 172 4.34 3.14 16.16
CA TYR A 172 5.35 3.94 15.48
C TYR A 172 6.07 3.06 14.47
N LEU A 173 6.03 3.41 13.19
CA LEU A 173 6.74 2.73 12.13
C LEU A 173 7.88 3.59 11.62
N LYS A 174 8.95 2.95 11.18
CA LYS A 174 10.08 3.62 10.52
C LYS A 174 10.79 2.71 9.52
N ASP A 175 11.59 3.32 8.67
CA ASP A 175 12.41 2.63 7.67
C ASP A 175 11.56 1.67 6.81
N GLY A 176 10.39 2.16 6.39
CA GLY A 176 9.39 1.38 5.70
C GLY A 176 9.64 1.30 4.21
N ASN A 177 9.35 0.15 3.63
CA ASN A 177 9.31 -0.07 2.18
C ASN A 177 8.01 -0.80 1.83
N VAL A 178 7.27 -0.27 0.86
CA VAL A 178 5.95 -0.74 0.45
C VAL A 178 5.86 -0.77 -1.06
N ASP A 179 5.57 -1.94 -1.61
CA ASP A 179 5.23 -2.15 -3.01
C ASP A 179 3.72 -2.28 -3.16
N ILE A 180 3.15 -1.51 -4.08
CA ILE A 180 1.72 -1.51 -4.42
C ILE A 180 1.57 -1.84 -5.91
N ASP A 181 0.79 -2.87 -6.23
CA ASP A 181 0.36 -3.19 -7.59
C ASP A 181 -1.16 -3.15 -7.62
N TYR A 182 -1.71 -2.28 -8.47
CA TYR A 182 -3.09 -2.33 -8.88
C TYR A 182 -3.16 -2.74 -10.34
N SER A 183 -3.76 -3.90 -10.61
CA SER A 183 -3.98 -4.36 -11.97
C SER A 183 -5.17 -5.30 -12.05
N LYS A 184 -5.96 -5.20 -13.13
CA LYS A 184 -7.16 -6.04 -13.33
C LYS A 184 -8.13 -6.03 -12.14
N LYS A 185 -8.28 -4.88 -11.47
CA LYS A 185 -9.10 -4.68 -10.24
C LYS A 185 -8.61 -5.43 -9.00
N LEU A 186 -7.41 -6.01 -9.03
CA LEU A 186 -6.74 -6.60 -7.88
C LEU A 186 -5.73 -5.60 -7.33
N ILE A 187 -5.67 -5.47 -6.00
CA ILE A 187 -4.64 -4.69 -5.30
C ILE A 187 -3.74 -5.67 -4.55
N SER A 188 -2.43 -5.55 -4.75
CA SER A 188 -1.40 -6.23 -3.97
C SER A 188 -0.57 -5.18 -3.24
N ILE A 189 -0.42 -5.33 -1.92
CA ILE A 189 0.41 -4.48 -1.08
C ILE A 189 1.38 -5.38 -0.33
N LYS A 190 2.67 -5.22 -0.58
CA LYS A 190 3.73 -5.94 0.13
C LYS A 190 4.60 -4.93 0.82
N GLY A 191 4.92 -5.16 2.07
CA GLY A 191 5.75 -4.22 2.79
C GLY A 191 6.53 -4.81 3.93
N SER A 192 7.52 -4.04 4.34
CA SER A 192 8.32 -4.30 5.52
C SER A 192 8.65 -2.97 6.19
N SER A 193 8.69 -2.99 7.51
CA SER A 193 9.02 -1.81 8.30
C SER A 193 9.59 -2.27 9.63
N GLN A 194 10.29 -1.38 10.32
CA GLN A 194 10.43 -1.49 11.76
C GLN A 194 9.19 -0.89 12.41
N TYR A 195 8.72 -1.46 13.52
CA TYR A 195 7.60 -0.95 14.31
C TYR A 195 7.92 -0.92 15.80
N SER A 196 7.29 -0.02 16.54
CA SER A 196 7.37 0.06 17.99
C SER A 196 6.00 0.36 18.60
N LEU A 197 5.72 -0.27 19.75
CA LEU A 197 4.58 0.06 20.60
C LEU A 197 4.97 1.05 21.72
N ASP A 198 6.28 1.24 21.95
CA ASP A 198 6.84 2.14 22.96
C ASP A 198 8.14 2.78 22.44
N LYS A 199 9.32 2.27 22.85
CA LYS A 199 10.62 2.86 22.48
C LYS A 199 11.49 2.02 21.56
N LYS A 200 11.45 0.69 21.71
CA LYS A 200 12.32 -0.23 20.96
C LYS A 200 11.58 -0.80 19.76
N PHE A 201 12.30 -0.99 18.67
CA PHE A 201 11.73 -1.41 17.39
C PHE A 201 11.92 -2.91 17.14
N ASP A 202 10.86 -3.54 16.68
CA ASP A 202 10.80 -4.89 16.14
C ASP A 202 10.53 -4.85 14.63
N ASN A 203 10.70 -5.96 13.92
CA ASN A 203 10.42 -6.00 12.48
C ASN A 203 8.97 -6.42 12.20
N LEU A 204 8.39 -5.82 11.17
CA LEU A 204 7.09 -6.14 10.61
C LEU A 204 7.29 -6.43 9.11
N LYS A 205 6.67 -7.51 8.64
CA LYS A 205 6.49 -7.81 7.21
C LYS A 205 5.03 -8.18 6.96
N PHE A 206 4.48 -7.68 5.86
CA PHE A 206 3.10 -7.94 5.49
C PHE A 206 2.94 -8.09 3.98
N ASP A 207 1.98 -8.92 3.61
CA ASP A 207 1.46 -9.08 2.25
C ASP A 207 -0.07 -9.03 2.35
N ILE A 208 -0.69 -8.15 1.58
CA ILE A 208 -2.13 -7.95 1.52
C ILE A 208 -2.56 -8.03 0.06
N LEU A 209 -3.53 -8.89 -0.23
CA LEU A 209 -4.18 -8.99 -1.52
C LEU A 209 -5.66 -8.64 -1.34
N LYS A 210 -6.14 -7.65 -2.08
CA LYS A 210 -7.55 -7.30 -2.16
C LYS A 210 -8.09 -7.63 -3.54
N ASN A 211 -9.18 -8.39 -3.58
CA ASN A 211 -9.93 -8.67 -4.79
C ASN A 211 -11.40 -8.33 -4.54
N ASN A 212 -11.89 -7.28 -5.18
CA ASN A 212 -13.19 -6.68 -4.86
C ASN A 212 -13.27 -6.32 -3.36
N ASN A 213 -14.13 -7.01 -2.62
CA ASN A 213 -14.37 -6.77 -1.19
C ASN A 213 -13.71 -7.85 -0.30
N ASP A 214 -13.07 -8.87 -0.89
CA ASP A 214 -12.34 -9.90 -0.15
C ASP A 214 -10.88 -9.47 0.05
N TYR A 215 -10.36 -9.72 1.25
CA TYR A 215 -8.98 -9.45 1.62
C TYR A 215 -8.29 -10.76 1.98
N LYS A 216 -7.05 -10.94 1.55
CA LYS A 216 -6.12 -11.95 2.06
C LYS A 216 -4.92 -11.25 2.65
N PHE A 217 -4.43 -11.76 3.77
CA PHE A 217 -3.28 -11.19 4.45
C PHE A 217 -2.34 -12.28 4.93
N ASN A 218 -1.05 -11.97 4.91
CA ASN A 218 0.01 -12.75 5.52
C ASN A 218 0.93 -11.76 6.24
N VAL A 219 0.94 -11.81 7.57
CA VAL A 219 1.67 -10.88 8.41
C VAL A 219 2.63 -11.66 9.28
N ASN A 220 3.85 -11.16 9.38
CA ASN A 220 4.89 -11.63 10.30
C ASN A 220 5.38 -10.44 11.11
N ILE A 221 5.25 -10.53 12.43
CA ILE A 221 5.80 -9.55 13.36
C ILE A 221 6.76 -10.24 14.33
N ASP A 222 7.92 -9.62 14.54
CA ASP A 222 8.75 -9.91 15.69
C ASP A 222 8.10 -9.26 16.92
N ILE A 223 8.14 -9.91 18.08
CA ILE A 223 7.61 -9.35 19.34
C ILE A 223 8.73 -9.32 20.39
N ASN A 224 9.98 -9.10 19.98
CA ASN A 224 11.12 -9.23 20.88
C ASN A 224 11.08 -8.20 22.01
N ASN A 225 10.66 -6.98 21.67
CA ASN A 225 10.74 -5.82 22.54
C ASN A 225 9.45 -5.51 23.32
N SER A 226 8.38 -6.26 23.06
CA SER A 226 7.10 -6.10 23.74
C SER A 226 6.79 -7.29 24.65
N SER A 227 6.14 -7.02 25.77
CA SER A 227 5.57 -8.05 26.64
C SER A 227 4.24 -8.55 26.08
N LEU A 228 4.00 -9.86 26.20
CA LEU A 228 2.75 -10.50 25.78
C LEU A 228 2.16 -11.26 26.97
N ARG A 229 0.86 -11.09 27.23
CA ARG A 229 0.15 -11.76 28.31
C ARG A 229 -1.11 -12.41 27.77
N VAL A 230 -1.26 -13.72 28.00
CA VAL A 230 -2.49 -14.45 27.68
C VAL A 230 -3.05 -15.00 28.98
N ASN A 231 -4.00 -14.27 29.57
CA ASN A 231 -4.53 -14.53 30.90
C ASN A 231 -5.20 -15.89 31.02
N GLU A 232 -5.95 -16.26 29.99
CA GLU A 232 -6.76 -17.47 29.89
C GLU A 232 -5.92 -18.74 30.08
N ILE A 233 -4.64 -18.68 29.70
CA ILE A 233 -3.69 -19.79 29.82
C ILE A 233 -2.53 -19.49 30.79
N LYS A 234 -2.64 -18.40 31.57
CA LYS A 234 -1.62 -17.94 32.53
C LYS A 234 -0.21 -17.82 31.93
N TYR A 235 -0.13 -17.45 30.65
CA TYR A 235 1.13 -17.27 29.94
C TYR A 235 1.56 -15.81 29.97
N VAL A 236 2.86 -15.60 30.20
CA VAL A 236 3.50 -14.28 30.19
C VAL A 236 4.83 -14.42 29.48
N LYS A 237 5.03 -13.56 28.49
CA LYS A 237 6.28 -13.32 27.78
C LYS A 237 6.85 -11.98 28.24
N GLU A 238 8.08 -12.00 28.71
CA GLU A 238 8.81 -10.79 29.10
C GLU A 238 9.45 -10.08 27.88
N LYS A 239 9.86 -8.82 28.07
CA LYS A 239 10.60 -8.07 27.04
C LYS A 239 12.00 -8.64 26.81
N ASN A 240 12.58 -8.31 25.64
CA ASN A 240 13.92 -8.72 25.21
C ASN A 240 14.06 -10.26 25.09
N SER A 241 13.00 -10.92 24.62
CA SER A 241 12.95 -12.37 24.40
C SER A 241 12.59 -12.63 22.94
N ASN A 242 13.43 -13.42 22.25
CA ASN A 242 13.25 -13.70 20.82
C ASN A 242 11.92 -14.40 20.57
N SER A 243 11.04 -13.74 19.81
CA SER A 243 9.70 -14.24 19.53
C SER A 243 9.14 -13.67 18.24
N SER A 244 8.28 -14.46 17.61
CA SER A 244 7.58 -14.06 16.40
C SER A 244 6.12 -14.48 16.45
N LEU A 245 5.27 -13.69 15.79
CA LEU A 245 3.88 -14.01 15.52
C LEU A 245 3.64 -13.92 14.02
N ILE A 246 3.24 -15.05 13.44
CA ILE A 246 2.81 -15.16 12.06
C ILE A 246 1.30 -15.38 12.07
N PHE A 247 0.56 -14.57 11.32
CA PHE A 247 -0.85 -14.84 11.06
C PHE A 247 -1.18 -14.66 9.59
N LYS A 248 -1.86 -15.65 9.04
CA LYS A 248 -2.30 -15.70 7.65
C LYS A 248 -3.80 -15.95 7.63
N GLY A 249 -4.51 -15.23 6.78
CA GLY A 249 -5.95 -15.40 6.69
C GLY A 249 -6.60 -14.56 5.61
N SER A 250 -7.92 -14.47 5.71
CA SER A 250 -8.76 -13.70 4.82
C SER A 250 -9.95 -13.09 5.55
N ILE A 251 -10.41 -11.94 5.06
CA ILE A 251 -11.69 -11.33 5.40
C ILE A 251 -12.56 -11.47 4.15
N LEU A 252 -13.65 -12.22 4.27
CA LEU A 252 -14.59 -12.45 3.19
C LEU A 252 -15.71 -11.40 3.22
N ASN A 253 -16.39 -11.19 2.10
CA ASN A 253 -17.52 -10.24 1.97
C ASN A 253 -18.63 -10.39 3.02
N SER A 254 -18.78 -11.57 3.63
CA SER A 254 -19.70 -11.83 4.75
C SER A 254 -19.23 -11.26 6.09
N ASN A 255 -18.14 -10.47 6.11
CA ASN A 255 -17.37 -10.10 7.31
C ASN A 255 -16.88 -11.32 8.11
N THR A 256 -16.83 -12.49 7.48
CA THR A 256 -16.25 -13.70 8.08
C THR A 256 -14.74 -13.59 8.02
N ILE A 257 -14.10 -13.75 9.18
CA ILE A 257 -12.64 -13.76 9.29
C ILE A 257 -12.20 -15.22 9.36
N VAL A 258 -11.36 -15.63 8.43
CA VAL A 258 -10.76 -16.96 8.39
C VAL A 258 -9.26 -16.82 8.60
N LEU A 259 -8.72 -17.35 9.69
CA LEU A 259 -7.28 -17.42 9.91
C LEU A 259 -6.83 -18.83 9.57
N ASP A 260 -6.12 -18.95 8.44
CA ASP A 260 -5.52 -20.20 7.97
C ASP A 260 -4.49 -20.72 8.97
N LYS A 261 -3.73 -19.80 9.55
CA LYS A 261 -2.63 -20.07 10.47
C LYS A 261 -2.41 -18.89 11.40
N ILE A 262 -2.25 -19.19 12.68
CA ILE A 262 -1.64 -18.33 13.70
C ILE A 262 -0.51 -19.16 14.30
N LEU A 263 0.70 -18.62 14.30
CA LEU A 263 1.88 -19.26 14.87
C LEU A 263 2.62 -18.25 15.70
N PHE A 264 2.62 -18.45 17.01
CA PHE A 264 3.47 -17.71 17.94
C PHE A 264 4.60 -18.62 18.41
N THR A 265 5.83 -18.11 18.37
CA THR A 265 7.01 -18.81 18.89
C THR A 265 7.79 -17.89 19.81
N GLU A 266 8.27 -18.42 20.94
CA GLU A 266 9.19 -17.74 21.85
C GLU A 266 10.09 -18.78 22.52
N ASN A 267 11.38 -18.81 22.20
CA ASN A 267 12.32 -19.84 22.68
C ASN A 267 11.76 -21.26 22.43
N ASN A 268 11.41 -21.99 23.50
CA ASN A 268 10.82 -23.33 23.45
C ASN A 268 9.28 -23.33 23.54
N ASN A 269 8.65 -22.15 23.64
CA ASN A 269 7.21 -21.99 23.70
C ASN A 269 6.63 -21.84 22.28
N ASN A 270 5.50 -22.49 22.03
CA ASN A 270 4.85 -22.50 20.72
C ASN A 270 3.32 -22.53 20.85
N PHE A 271 2.65 -21.62 20.16
CA PHE A 271 1.19 -21.64 19.96
C PHE A 271 0.89 -21.75 18.47
N GLU A 272 0.20 -22.81 18.07
CA GLU A 272 -0.23 -23.04 16.71
C GLU A 272 -1.75 -23.17 16.66
N ILE A 273 -2.40 -22.32 15.86
CA ILE A 273 -3.83 -22.38 15.56
C ILE A 273 -3.98 -22.45 14.06
N ASN A 274 -4.66 -23.47 13.54
CA ASN A 274 -4.93 -23.57 12.11
C ASN A 274 -6.44 -23.58 11.86
N GLN A 275 -6.84 -22.90 10.78
CA GLN A 275 -8.20 -22.87 10.26
C GLN A 275 -9.24 -22.46 11.31
N ILE A 276 -9.01 -21.33 11.99
CA ILE A 276 -10.00 -20.75 12.90
C ILE A 276 -10.88 -19.75 12.15
N LYS A 277 -12.20 -19.86 12.34
CA LYS A 277 -13.19 -18.99 11.71
C LYS A 277 -13.91 -18.17 12.76
N PHE A 278 -14.10 -16.88 12.47
CA PHE A 278 -14.89 -15.99 13.30
C PHE A 278 -16.04 -15.39 12.50
N ASN A 279 -17.15 -15.12 13.18
CA ASN A 279 -18.19 -14.25 12.62
C ASN A 279 -17.79 -12.76 12.74
N ASP A 280 -18.68 -11.91 12.23
CA ASP A 280 -18.61 -10.45 12.29
C ASP A 280 -18.50 -9.87 13.71
N LYS A 281 -18.92 -10.63 14.74
CA LYS A 281 -18.81 -10.27 16.16
C LYS A 281 -17.58 -10.87 16.84
N TYR A 282 -16.62 -11.38 16.08
CA TYR A 282 -15.41 -12.07 16.57
C TYR A 282 -15.69 -13.31 17.43
N LYS A 283 -16.88 -13.92 17.31
CA LYS A 283 -17.17 -15.21 17.95
C LYS A 283 -16.58 -16.33 17.11
N VAL A 284 -15.88 -17.27 17.77
CA VAL A 284 -15.34 -18.48 17.13
C VAL A 284 -16.50 -19.33 16.63
N LEU A 285 -16.48 -19.62 15.32
CA LEU A 285 -17.43 -20.52 14.65
C LEU A 285 -16.88 -21.93 14.55
N SER A 286 -15.58 -22.05 14.24
CA SER A 286 -14.89 -23.35 14.12
C SER A 286 -13.40 -23.17 14.35
N ILE A 287 -12.73 -24.25 14.73
CA ILE A 287 -11.28 -24.38 14.85
C ILE A 287 -10.89 -25.80 14.47
N ASP A 288 -9.96 -25.97 13.52
CA ASP A 288 -9.56 -27.31 13.10
C ASP A 288 -8.42 -27.85 13.95
N LYS A 289 -7.47 -26.99 14.36
CA LYS A 289 -6.32 -27.40 15.17
C LYS A 289 -5.90 -26.29 16.14
N LEU A 290 -5.65 -26.68 17.39
CA LEU A 290 -4.99 -25.90 18.43
C LEU A 290 -3.87 -26.74 19.04
N VAL A 291 -2.64 -26.21 19.03
CA VAL A 291 -1.51 -26.79 19.76
C VAL A 291 -0.87 -25.71 20.62
N LEU A 292 -0.84 -25.92 21.92
CA LEU A 292 -0.17 -25.07 22.88
C LEU A 292 0.90 -25.90 23.59
N ASP A 293 2.16 -25.50 23.45
CA ASP A 293 3.30 -26.12 24.11
C ASP A 293 4.13 -25.02 24.78
N TYR A 294 3.99 -24.85 26.09
CA TYR A 294 4.56 -23.70 26.80
C TYR A 294 4.70 -23.92 28.30
N ASP A 295 5.60 -23.17 28.93
CA ASP A 295 5.64 -23.02 30.38
C ASP A 295 4.76 -21.84 30.80
N ASN A 296 3.84 -22.07 31.74
CA ASN A 296 3.03 -20.98 32.29
C ASN A 296 3.85 -20.13 33.29
N SER A 297 3.24 -19.06 33.81
CA SER A 297 3.85 -18.16 34.79
C SER A 297 4.38 -18.84 36.07
N ASN A 298 3.92 -20.05 36.40
CA ASN A 298 4.41 -20.84 37.53
C ASN A 298 5.49 -21.86 37.14
N LYS A 299 6.02 -21.77 35.91
CA LYS A 299 6.98 -22.72 35.32
C LYS A 299 6.45 -24.16 35.21
N ILE A 300 5.13 -24.31 35.12
CA ILE A 300 4.50 -25.61 34.88
C ILE A 300 4.38 -25.78 33.37
N LYS A 301 4.89 -26.90 32.86
CA LYS A 301 4.80 -27.27 31.44
C LYS A 301 3.37 -27.63 31.06
N ASN A 302 2.89 -27.08 29.96
CA ASN A 302 1.57 -27.35 29.38
C ASN A 302 1.74 -27.85 27.96
N ASN A 303 1.06 -28.95 27.63
CA ASN A 303 0.95 -29.48 26.28
C ASN A 303 -0.53 -29.76 26.01
N ILE A 304 -1.18 -28.88 25.25
CA ILE A 304 -2.60 -28.98 24.90
C ILE A 304 -2.69 -29.17 23.39
N ARG A 305 -3.44 -30.18 22.96
CA ARG A 305 -3.71 -30.45 21.55
C ARG A 305 -5.20 -30.68 21.36
N LEU A 306 -5.82 -29.86 20.51
CA LEU A 306 -7.18 -30.06 19.99
C LEU A 306 -7.09 -30.20 18.48
N SER A 307 -7.78 -31.20 17.95
CA SER A 307 -7.94 -31.40 16.52
C SER A 307 -9.39 -31.76 16.23
N LYS A 308 -9.97 -31.14 15.21
CA LYS A 308 -11.29 -31.53 14.70
C LYS A 308 -11.17 -32.91 14.05
N ILE A 309 -12.00 -33.85 14.50
CA ILE A 309 -12.14 -35.19 13.92
C ILE A 309 -13.51 -35.19 13.26
N ASP A 310 -13.52 -35.28 11.92
CA ASP A 310 -14.71 -35.23 11.05
C ASP A 310 -15.44 -33.87 10.95
N ASN A 311 -16.34 -33.73 9.97
CA ASN A 311 -17.00 -32.47 9.62
C ASN A 311 -18.03 -31.95 10.65
N ASN A 312 -18.28 -32.67 11.74
CA ASN A 312 -19.19 -32.23 12.81
C ASN A 312 -18.44 -31.29 13.78
#